data_AF-A0A0M6WM71-F1
#
_entry.id   AF-A0A0M6WM71-F1
#
_cell.length_a   1.000
_cell.length_b   1.000
_cell.length_c   1.000
_cell.angle_alpha   90.00
_cell.angle_beta   90.00
_cell.angle_gamma   90.00
#
_symmetry.space_group_name_H-M   'P 1'
#
loop_
_entity.id
_entity.type
_entity.pdbx_description
1 polymer ?
#
loop_
_entity_poly.entity_id
_entity_poly.type
_entity_poly.pdbx_seq_one_letter_code
_entity_poly.pdbx_strand_id
1 'polypeptide(L)'
;MSSKMEQIIEEIEEYIDGCKFQPLSSTKIIVNKEELEELIAELRAKTPEEVKRYQKIISNKEAILADAQAKADQIIAQAQVQTNELVSEHQIMQQAYAQANEVVMIATKQAQEILDNATNEANSLRVSAMGYADDQLHEIEEVLSNSIETSQARYDSLISSLQGFLDVVTKNRAQLFPQTEAAEEAAASAGQAAESAEEPQITNISASDEDAQEE
;
A
#
# COMPACT_ATOMS: atom_id res chain seq x y z
N MET A 1 -37.54 26.54 67.33
CA MET A 1 -38.60 27.56 67.44
C MET A 1 -39.85 26.81 67.85
N SER A 2 -40.29 26.99 69.10
CA SER A 2 -41.53 26.41 69.60
C SER A 2 -42.71 26.97 68.81
N SER A 3 -43.66 26.12 68.43
CA SER A 3 -44.85 26.49 67.67
C SER A 3 -45.77 27.38 68.52
N LYS A 4 -46.57 28.26 67.90
CA LYS A 4 -47.59 29.03 68.63
C LYS A 4 -48.57 28.14 69.40
N MET A 5 -48.79 26.92 68.92
CA MET A 5 -49.58 25.90 69.62
C MET A 5 -48.84 25.37 70.87
N GLU A 6 -47.54 25.12 70.76
CA GLU A 6 -46.70 24.67 71.88
C GLU A 6 -46.61 25.76 72.96
N GLN A 7 -46.51 27.04 72.57
CA GLN A 7 -46.52 28.18 73.49
C GLN A 7 -47.80 28.28 74.32
N ILE A 8 -48.99 28.07 73.72
CA ILE A 8 -50.26 28.10 74.47
C ILE A 8 -50.40 26.89 75.40
N ILE A 9 -49.84 25.74 75.00
CA ILE A 9 -49.81 24.55 75.87
C ILE A 9 -48.91 24.82 77.08
N GLU A 10 -47.72 25.37 76.88
CA GLU A 10 -46.81 25.79 77.95
C GLU A 10 -47.49 26.81 78.88
N GLU A 11 -48.23 27.79 78.33
CA GLU A 11 -48.95 28.80 79.10
C GLU A 11 -50.11 28.22 79.93
N ILE A 12 -50.81 27.19 79.40
CA ILE A 12 -51.82 26.43 80.15
C ILE A 12 -51.17 25.57 81.25
N GLU A 13 -50.03 24.93 80.97
CA GLU A 13 -49.27 24.14 81.95
C GLU A 13 -48.77 25.02 83.10
N GLU A 14 -48.18 26.18 82.80
CA GLU A 14 -47.75 27.17 83.79
C GLU A 14 -48.93 27.70 84.62
N TYR A 15 -50.08 27.96 83.99
CA TYR A 15 -51.29 28.39 84.70
C TYR A 15 -51.79 27.34 85.69
N ILE A 16 -51.80 26.07 85.28
CA ILE A 16 -52.21 24.93 86.13
C ILE A 16 -51.25 24.75 87.31
N ASP A 17 -49.94 24.87 87.08
CA ASP A 17 -48.91 24.76 88.13
C ASP A 17 -48.97 25.92 89.13
N GLY A 18 -49.43 27.11 88.71
CA GLY A 18 -49.63 28.28 89.56
C GLY A 18 -50.90 28.25 90.43
N CYS A 19 -51.82 27.30 90.19
CA CYS A 19 -53.11 27.24 90.89
C CYS A 19 -53.00 26.71 92.32
N LYS A 20 -53.86 27.23 93.22
CA LYS A 20 -53.88 26.80 94.63
C LYS A 20 -54.63 25.48 94.79
N PHE A 21 -54.11 24.58 95.64
CA PHE A 21 -54.81 23.38 96.03
C PHE A 21 -56.07 23.68 96.84
N GLN A 22 -57.10 22.86 96.63
CA GLN A 22 -58.32 22.89 97.42
C GLN A 22 -58.01 22.51 98.89
N PRO A 23 -58.58 23.19 99.90
CA PRO A 23 -58.35 22.84 101.30
C PRO A 23 -58.66 21.37 101.57
N LEU A 24 -57.74 20.67 102.26
CA LEU A 24 -57.79 19.23 102.57
C LEU A 24 -57.63 18.28 101.35
N SER A 25 -57.15 18.77 100.20
CA SER A 25 -56.84 17.94 99.03
C SER A 25 -55.43 18.21 98.51
N SER A 26 -54.67 17.15 98.23
CA SER A 26 -53.35 17.23 97.57
C SER A 26 -53.41 16.97 96.06
N THR A 27 -54.61 16.74 95.51
CA THR A 27 -54.81 16.34 94.12
C THR A 27 -55.79 17.22 93.36
N LYS A 28 -56.55 18.07 94.07
CA LYS A 28 -57.50 19.00 93.45
C LYS A 28 -56.98 20.43 93.55
N ILE A 29 -56.97 21.11 92.40
CA ILE A 29 -56.65 22.53 92.28
C ILE A 29 -57.92 23.36 92.10
N ILE A 30 -57.90 24.60 92.59
CA ILE A 30 -58.95 25.59 92.35
C ILE A 30 -58.49 26.44 91.17
N VAL A 31 -59.26 26.43 90.09
CA VAL A 31 -58.99 27.16 88.84
C VAL A 31 -60.05 28.23 88.61
N ASN A 32 -59.66 29.36 88.01
CA ASN A 32 -60.63 30.29 87.45
C ASN A 32 -61.16 29.69 86.15
N LYS A 33 -62.46 29.39 86.14
CA LYS A 33 -63.13 28.79 84.99
C LYS A 33 -63.02 29.67 83.73
N GLU A 34 -63.19 30.99 83.86
CA GLU A 34 -63.21 31.91 82.72
C GLU A 34 -61.85 32.00 82.04
N GLU A 35 -60.78 32.11 82.83
CA GLU A 35 -59.39 32.21 82.36
C GLU A 35 -58.92 30.91 81.69
N LEU A 36 -59.24 29.75 82.27
CA LEU A 36 -58.94 28.46 81.66
C LEU A 36 -59.76 28.21 80.39
N GLU A 37 -61.03 28.63 80.35
CA GLU A 37 -61.86 28.55 79.15
C GLU A 37 -61.33 29.44 78.03
N GLU A 38 -60.78 30.62 78.33
CA GLU A 38 -60.15 31.52 77.36
C GLU A 38 -58.88 30.91 76.75
N LEU A 39 -57.97 30.38 77.57
CA LEU A 39 -56.76 29.69 77.09
C LEU A 39 -57.08 28.46 76.22
N ILE A 40 -58.08 27.65 76.63
CA ILE A 40 -58.52 26.49 75.85
C ILE A 40 -59.21 26.92 74.54
N ALA A 41 -59.98 28.01 74.56
CA ALA A 41 -60.62 28.56 73.37
C ALA A 41 -59.58 29.08 72.37
N GLU A 42 -58.54 29.76 72.85
CA GLU A 42 -57.42 30.22 72.01
C GLU A 42 -56.66 29.03 71.40
N LEU A 43 -56.36 28.00 72.20
CA LEU A 43 -55.73 26.77 71.71
C LEU A 43 -56.59 26.10 70.63
N ARG A 44 -57.90 25.97 70.85
CA ARG A 44 -58.84 25.42 69.85
C ARG A 44 -58.93 26.26 68.58
N ALA A 45 -58.81 27.58 68.69
CA ALA A 45 -58.85 28.46 67.53
C ALA A 45 -57.59 28.36 66.67
N LYS A 46 -56.40 28.25 67.28
CA LYS A 46 -55.12 28.21 66.55
C LYS A 46 -54.69 26.81 66.10
N THR A 47 -55.12 25.74 66.79
CA THR A 47 -54.76 24.35 66.45
C THR A 47 -55.08 23.96 64.99
N PRO A 48 -56.27 24.26 64.44
CA PRO A 48 -56.61 23.91 63.05
C PRO A 48 -55.71 24.58 62.00
N GLU A 49 -55.28 25.81 62.25
CA GLU A 49 -54.37 26.54 61.35
C GLU A 49 -52.98 25.91 61.34
N GLU A 50 -52.46 25.57 62.52
CA GLU A 50 -51.13 24.97 62.64
C GLU A 50 -51.10 23.55 62.03
N VAL A 51 -52.14 22.75 62.26
CA VAL A 51 -52.28 21.42 61.62
C VAL A 51 -52.33 21.54 60.09
N LYS A 52 -53.12 22.49 59.54
CA LYS A 52 -53.15 22.75 58.09
C LYS A 52 -51.78 23.17 57.55
N ARG A 53 -51.04 23.99 58.30
CA ARG A 53 -49.69 24.42 57.92
C ARG A 53 -48.73 23.23 57.85
N TYR A 54 -48.75 22.33 58.84
CA TYR A 54 -47.94 21.11 58.81
C TYR A 54 -48.34 20.17 57.66
N GLN A 55 -49.63 19.94 57.45
CA GLN A 55 -50.12 19.14 56.32
C GLN A 55 -49.65 19.69 54.98
N LYS A 56 -49.67 21.02 54.80
CA LYS A 56 -49.14 21.67 53.59
C LYS A 56 -47.64 21.47 53.42
N ILE A 57 -46.87 21.55 54.50
CA ILE A 57 -45.42 21.29 54.47
C ILE A 57 -45.14 19.83 54.07
N ILE A 58 -45.88 18.87 54.64
CA ILE A 58 -45.75 17.45 54.32
C ILE A 58 -46.10 17.21 52.84
N SER A 59 -47.24 17.71 52.38
CA SER A 59 -47.66 17.58 50.98
C SER A 59 -46.65 18.21 50.02
N ASN A 60 -46.11 19.40 50.33
CA ASN A 60 -45.07 20.03 49.53
C ASN A 60 -43.78 19.20 49.52
N LYS A 61 -43.37 18.63 50.66
CA LYS A 61 -42.19 17.75 50.75
C LYS A 61 -42.37 16.52 49.88
N GLU A 62 -43.53 15.87 49.95
CA GLU A 62 -43.85 14.69 49.12
C GLU A 62 -43.85 15.05 47.63
N ALA A 63 -44.43 16.20 47.26
CA ALA A 63 -44.42 16.68 45.88
C ALA A 63 -42.99 16.94 45.38
N ILE A 64 -42.14 17.57 46.20
CA ILE A 64 -40.72 17.81 45.87
C ILE A 64 -39.97 16.49 45.70
N LEU A 65 -40.18 15.52 46.60
CA LEU A 65 -39.53 14.21 46.52
C LEU A 65 -39.97 13.43 45.27
N ALA A 66 -41.26 13.47 44.94
CA ALA A 66 -41.79 12.83 43.74
C ALA A 66 -41.23 13.48 42.46
N ASP A 67 -41.19 14.81 42.39
CA ASP A 67 -40.59 15.54 41.27
C ASP A 67 -39.09 15.26 41.13
N ALA A 68 -38.35 15.23 42.26
CA ALA A 68 -36.93 14.89 42.27
C ALA A 68 -36.68 13.46 41.79
N GLN A 69 -37.50 12.50 42.24
CA GLN A 69 -37.40 11.10 41.79
C GLN A 69 -37.71 10.98 40.30
N ALA A 70 -38.79 11.60 39.82
CA ALA A 70 -39.14 11.58 38.40
C ALA A 70 -38.04 12.19 37.52
N LYS A 71 -37.42 13.29 37.97
CA LYS A 71 -36.27 13.90 37.26
C LYS A 71 -35.05 13.00 37.28
N ALA A 72 -34.75 12.35 38.40
CA ALA A 72 -33.63 11.41 38.49
C ALA A 72 -33.84 10.23 37.52
N ASP A 73 -35.04 9.65 37.50
CA ASP A 73 -35.40 8.56 36.60
C ASP A 73 -35.32 8.99 35.13
N GLN A 74 -35.76 10.21 34.82
CA GLN A 74 -35.64 10.78 33.47
C GLN A 74 -34.19 10.98 33.03
N ILE A 75 -33.33 11.50 33.92
CA ILE A 75 -31.89 11.68 33.65
C ILE A 75 -31.23 10.33 33.40
N ILE A 76 -31.53 9.32 34.22
CA ILE A 76 -30.98 7.96 34.06
C ILE A 76 -31.43 7.36 32.73
N ALA A 77 -32.72 7.47 32.40
CA ALA A 77 -33.25 6.97 31.13
C ALA A 77 -32.57 7.65 29.92
N GLN A 78 -32.40 8.97 29.97
CA GLN A 78 -31.73 9.72 28.91
C GLN A 78 -30.24 9.35 28.78
N ALA A 79 -29.54 9.21 29.91
CA ALA A 79 -28.14 8.79 29.92
C ALA A 79 -27.97 7.37 29.35
N GLN A 80 -28.90 6.46 29.65
CA GLN A 80 -28.88 5.10 29.11
C GLN A 80 -29.07 5.09 27.59
N VAL A 81 -30.00 5.90 27.07
CA VAL A 81 -30.22 6.04 25.62
C VAL A 81 -28.96 6.57 24.94
N GLN A 82 -28.38 7.66 25.44
CA GLN A 82 -27.16 8.24 24.87
C GLN A 82 -25.97 7.27 24.93
N THR A 83 -25.84 6.53 26.02
CA THR A 83 -24.77 5.53 26.16
C THR A 83 -24.92 4.42 25.12
N ASN A 84 -26.14 3.91 24.92
CA ASN A 84 -26.42 2.88 23.92
C ASN A 84 -26.16 3.41 22.49
N GLU A 85 -26.55 4.65 22.20
CA GLU A 85 -26.27 5.32 20.92
C GLU A 85 -24.76 5.43 20.67
N LEU A 86 -23.99 5.94 21.65
CA LEU A 86 -22.54 6.07 21.55
C LEU A 86 -21.83 4.72 21.36
N VAL A 87 -22.26 3.67 22.08
CA VAL A 87 -21.71 2.32 21.92
C VAL A 87 -22.01 1.78 20.53
N SER A 88 -23.25 1.96 20.06
CA SER A 88 -23.66 1.56 18.71
C SER A 88 -22.85 2.27 17.62
N GLU A 89 -22.73 3.60 17.71
CA GLU A 89 -21.91 4.39 16.79
C GLU A 89 -20.45 3.94 16.81
N HIS A 90 -19.89 3.68 17.98
CA HIS A 90 -18.52 3.19 18.11
C HIS A 90 -18.34 1.81 17.46
N GLN A 91 -19.29 0.89 17.66
CA GLN A 91 -19.28 -0.42 17.01
C GLN A 91 -19.37 -0.31 15.49
N ILE A 92 -20.29 0.53 14.98
CA ILE A 92 -20.44 0.80 13.55
C ILE A 92 -19.13 1.38 12.98
N MET A 93 -18.52 2.32 13.70
CA MET A 93 -17.25 2.93 13.30
C MET A 93 -16.11 1.90 13.26
N GLN A 94 -15.98 1.06 14.29
CA GLN A 94 -14.98 -0.02 14.28
C GLN A 94 -15.18 -0.99 13.12
N GLN A 95 -16.43 -1.39 12.86
CA GLN A 95 -16.76 -2.25 11.73
C GLN A 95 -16.44 -1.56 10.39
N ALA A 96 -16.75 -0.28 10.25
CA ALA A 96 -16.42 0.49 9.05
C ALA A 96 -14.90 0.57 8.83
N TYR A 97 -14.11 0.78 9.89
CA TYR A 97 -12.64 0.74 9.80
C TYR A 97 -12.12 -0.66 9.41
N ALA A 98 -12.68 -1.72 9.97
CA ALA A 98 -12.30 -3.08 9.62
C ALA A 98 -12.59 -3.37 8.13
N GLN A 99 -13.79 -3.00 7.65
CA GLN A 99 -14.17 -3.13 6.25
C GLN A 99 -13.29 -2.28 5.33
N ALA A 100 -12.96 -1.04 5.71
CA ALA A 100 -12.08 -0.18 4.94
C ALA A 100 -10.67 -0.80 4.81
N ASN A 101 -10.11 -1.30 5.92
CA ASN A 101 -8.81 -1.97 5.91
C ASN A 101 -8.83 -3.25 5.05
N GLU A 102 -9.91 -4.02 5.10
CA GLU A 102 -10.10 -5.20 4.26
C GLU A 102 -10.12 -4.82 2.77
N VAL A 103 -10.88 -3.78 2.39
CA VAL A 103 -10.93 -3.29 1.01
C VAL A 103 -9.55 -2.83 0.52
N VAL A 104 -8.80 -2.09 1.35
CA VAL A 104 -7.43 -1.65 1.00
C VAL A 104 -6.50 -2.84 0.83
N MET A 105 -6.58 -3.85 1.69
CA MET A 105 -5.79 -5.07 1.59
C MET A 105 -6.11 -5.85 0.30
N ILE A 106 -7.39 -6.04 -0.01
CA ILE A 106 -7.83 -6.70 -1.23
C ILE A 106 -7.35 -5.93 -2.47
N ALA A 107 -7.53 -4.61 -2.50
CA ALA A 107 -7.10 -3.77 -3.61
C ALA A 107 -5.58 -3.82 -3.81
N THR A 108 -4.81 -3.80 -2.71
CA THR A 108 -3.35 -3.89 -2.76
C THR A 108 -2.89 -5.25 -3.28
N LYS A 109 -3.53 -6.33 -2.83
CA LYS A 109 -3.25 -7.69 -3.33
C LYS A 109 -3.57 -7.81 -4.82
N GLN A 110 -4.72 -7.32 -5.26
CA GLN A 110 -5.11 -7.31 -6.67
C GLN A 110 -4.15 -6.49 -7.52
N ALA A 111 -3.72 -5.32 -7.03
CA ALA A 111 -2.73 -4.50 -7.72
C ALA A 111 -1.39 -5.22 -7.87
N GLN A 112 -0.94 -5.92 -6.82
CA GLN A 112 0.28 -6.73 -6.89
C GLN A 112 0.15 -7.88 -7.90
N GLU A 113 -0.98 -8.60 -7.89
CA GLU A 113 -1.25 -9.68 -8.86
C GLU A 113 -1.25 -9.15 -10.30
N ILE A 114 -1.83 -7.97 -10.55
CA ILE A 114 -1.79 -7.32 -11.87
C ILE A 114 -0.36 -6.99 -12.28
N LEU A 115 0.45 -6.43 -11.37
CA LEU A 115 1.85 -6.10 -11.66
C LEU A 115 2.69 -7.35 -11.94
N ASP A 116 2.51 -8.40 -11.16
CA ASP A 116 3.23 -9.66 -11.33
C ASP A 116 2.87 -10.31 -12.68
N ASN A 117 1.58 -10.35 -13.01
CA ASN A 117 1.09 -10.87 -14.30
C ASN A 117 1.60 -10.05 -15.47
N ALA A 118 1.51 -8.71 -15.40
CA ALA A 118 2.01 -7.83 -16.46
C ALA A 118 3.53 -7.97 -16.66
N THR A 119 4.29 -8.14 -15.58
CA THR A 119 5.74 -8.36 -15.64
C THR A 119 6.07 -9.69 -16.29
N ASN A 120 5.36 -10.76 -15.92
CA ASN A 120 5.53 -12.08 -16.52
C ASN A 120 5.16 -12.08 -18.00
N GLU A 121 4.05 -11.44 -18.38
CA GLU A 121 3.63 -11.30 -19.77
C GLU A 121 4.65 -10.49 -20.59
N ALA A 122 5.12 -9.36 -20.07
CA ALA A 122 6.14 -8.56 -20.74
C ALA A 122 7.45 -9.34 -20.95
N ASN A 123 7.88 -10.11 -19.95
CA ASN A 123 9.06 -10.97 -20.06
C ASN A 123 8.86 -12.08 -21.10
N SER A 124 7.70 -12.75 -21.08
CA SER A 124 7.35 -13.78 -22.06
C SER A 124 7.32 -13.22 -23.47
N LEU A 125 6.68 -12.06 -23.68
CA LEU A 125 6.63 -11.38 -24.96
C LEU A 125 8.03 -11.01 -25.45
N ARG A 126 8.89 -10.51 -24.57
CA ARG A 126 10.28 -10.18 -24.90
C ARG A 126 11.05 -11.41 -25.38
N VAL A 127 10.95 -12.52 -24.65
CA VAL A 127 11.63 -13.77 -25.03
C VAL A 127 11.11 -14.28 -26.37
N SER A 128 9.78 -14.29 -26.58
CA SER A 128 9.19 -14.71 -27.86
C SER A 128 9.60 -13.80 -29.02
N ALA A 129 9.65 -12.49 -28.81
CA ALA A 129 10.09 -11.53 -29.84
C ALA A 129 11.57 -11.68 -30.17
N MET A 130 12.43 -11.94 -29.17
CA MET A 130 13.85 -12.23 -29.38
C MET A 130 14.04 -13.54 -30.13
N GLY A 131 13.29 -14.59 -29.79
CA GLY A 131 13.32 -15.87 -30.51
C GLY A 131 12.89 -15.72 -31.97
N TYR A 132 11.79 -15.01 -32.22
CA TYR A 132 11.35 -14.73 -33.59
C TYR A 132 12.39 -13.94 -34.40
N ALA A 133 13.03 -12.93 -33.79
CA ALA A 133 14.08 -12.18 -34.45
C ALA A 133 15.31 -13.05 -34.76
N ASP A 134 15.69 -13.94 -33.85
CA ASP A 134 16.76 -14.92 -34.04
C ASP A 134 16.45 -15.89 -35.19
N ASP A 135 15.24 -16.45 -35.22
CA ASP A 135 14.79 -17.33 -36.31
C ASP A 135 14.86 -16.62 -37.68
N GLN A 136 14.41 -15.37 -37.76
CA GLN A 136 14.51 -14.59 -39.00
C GLN A 136 15.96 -14.27 -39.40
N LEU A 137 16.82 -13.99 -38.42
CA LEU A 137 18.24 -13.75 -38.69
C LEU A 137 18.93 -15.04 -39.17
N HIS A 138 18.56 -16.19 -38.61
CA HIS A 138 19.08 -17.48 -39.02
C HIS A 138 18.64 -17.84 -40.45
N GLU A 139 17.39 -17.59 -40.81
CA GLU A 139 16.91 -17.76 -42.20
C GLU A 139 17.71 -16.88 -43.18
N ILE A 140 17.99 -15.63 -42.80
CA ILE A 140 18.81 -14.72 -43.60
C ILE A 140 20.26 -15.23 -43.71
N GLU A 141 20.83 -15.72 -42.60
CA GLU A 141 22.18 -16.32 -42.57
C GLU A 141 22.27 -17.51 -43.53
N GLU A 142 21.27 -18.39 -43.55
CA GLU A 142 21.23 -19.56 -44.44
C GLU A 142 21.16 -19.13 -45.91
N VAL A 143 20.28 -18.17 -46.24
CA VAL A 143 20.16 -17.64 -47.61
C VAL A 143 21.47 -16.99 -48.07
N LEU A 144 22.12 -16.20 -47.22
CA LEU A 144 23.39 -15.57 -47.53
C LEU A 144 24.50 -16.60 -47.73
N SER A 145 24.59 -17.60 -46.86
CA SER A 145 25.57 -18.69 -46.96
C SER A 145 25.41 -19.46 -48.27
N ASN A 146 24.20 -19.88 -48.60
CA ASN A 146 23.88 -20.56 -49.86
C ASN A 146 24.19 -19.69 -51.09
N SER A 147 23.93 -18.38 -51.00
CA SER A 147 24.24 -17.42 -52.08
C SER A 147 25.74 -17.29 -52.30
N ILE A 148 26.53 -17.20 -51.22
CA ILE A 148 27.99 -17.14 -51.28
C ILE A 148 28.54 -18.43 -51.91
N GLU A 149 28.11 -19.60 -51.45
CA GLU A 149 28.55 -20.89 -51.98
C GLU A 149 28.22 -21.03 -53.48
N THR A 150 26.99 -20.69 -53.86
CA THR A 150 26.56 -20.70 -55.27
C THR A 150 27.38 -19.72 -56.13
N SER A 151 27.68 -18.54 -55.61
CA SER A 151 28.46 -17.52 -56.29
C SER A 151 29.91 -17.98 -56.50
N GLN A 152 30.55 -18.53 -55.45
CA GLN A 152 31.89 -19.12 -55.52
C GLN A 152 31.96 -20.21 -56.60
N ALA A 153 31.03 -21.18 -56.57
CA ALA A 153 30.99 -22.25 -57.57
C ALA A 153 30.84 -21.73 -59.02
N ARG A 154 30.05 -20.67 -59.21
CA ARG A 154 29.90 -20.00 -60.52
C ARG A 154 31.19 -19.30 -60.95
N TYR A 155 31.86 -18.59 -60.04
CA TYR A 155 33.13 -17.93 -60.33
C TYR A 155 34.23 -18.94 -60.64
N ASP A 156 34.33 -20.04 -59.89
CA ASP A 156 35.29 -21.11 -60.16
C ASP A 156 35.05 -21.74 -61.54
N SER A 157 33.78 -21.98 -61.88
CA SER A 157 33.39 -22.49 -63.21
C SER A 157 33.74 -21.50 -64.34
N LEU A 158 33.53 -20.21 -64.12
CA LEU A 158 33.89 -19.16 -65.07
C LEU A 158 35.41 -19.07 -65.25
N ILE A 159 36.17 -19.08 -64.15
CA ILE A 159 37.64 -19.07 -64.16
C ILE A 159 38.16 -20.28 -64.93
N SER A 160 37.65 -21.48 -64.64
CA SER A 160 38.02 -22.70 -65.35
C SER A 160 37.72 -22.61 -66.86
N SER A 161 36.57 -22.05 -67.23
CA SER A 161 36.20 -21.84 -68.65
C SER A 161 37.14 -20.86 -69.35
N LEU A 162 37.47 -19.73 -68.70
CA LEU A 162 38.41 -18.73 -69.23
C LEU A 162 39.83 -19.30 -69.38
N GLN A 163 40.28 -20.11 -68.42
CA GLN A 163 41.56 -20.84 -68.51
C GLN A 163 41.56 -21.81 -69.69
N GLY A 164 40.45 -22.51 -69.94
CA GLY A 164 40.29 -23.38 -71.10
C GLY A 164 40.37 -22.62 -72.43
N PHE A 165 39.72 -21.45 -72.54
CA PHE A 165 39.85 -20.60 -73.73
C PHE A 165 41.29 -20.10 -73.92
N LEU A 166 41.98 -19.72 -72.84
CA LEU A 166 43.38 -19.32 -72.90
C LEU A 166 44.29 -20.45 -73.38
N ASP A 167 44.08 -21.68 -72.91
CA ASP A 167 44.82 -22.87 -73.36
C ASP A 167 44.61 -23.12 -74.86
N VAL A 168 43.37 -23.05 -75.35
CA VAL A 168 43.06 -23.17 -76.79
C VAL A 168 43.75 -22.08 -77.62
N VAL A 169 43.70 -20.82 -77.18
CA VAL A 169 44.39 -19.72 -77.88
C VAL A 169 45.90 -19.94 -77.89
N THR A 170 46.48 -20.41 -76.78
CA THR A 170 47.91 -20.70 -76.65
C THR A 170 48.33 -21.83 -77.60
N LYS A 171 47.56 -22.92 -77.66
CA LYS A 171 47.76 -24.04 -78.59
C LYS A 171 47.62 -23.62 -80.05
N ASN A 172 46.58 -22.86 -80.39
CA ASN A 172 46.38 -22.35 -81.75
C ASN A 172 47.55 -21.45 -82.18
N ARG A 173 48.05 -20.58 -81.28
CA ARG A 173 49.20 -19.73 -81.54
C ARG A 173 50.46 -20.56 -81.85
N ALA A 174 50.72 -21.61 -81.08
CA ALA A 174 51.84 -22.53 -81.33
C ALA A 174 51.71 -23.26 -82.69
N GLN A 175 50.50 -23.67 -83.07
CA GLN A 175 50.24 -24.37 -84.34
C GLN A 175 50.34 -23.46 -85.59
N LEU A 176 50.03 -22.17 -85.45
CA LEU A 176 50.10 -21.20 -86.57
C LEU A 176 51.55 -20.89 -86.99
N PHE A 177 52.50 -21.04 -86.07
CA PHE A 177 53.93 -20.89 -86.33
C PHE A 177 54.70 -22.10 -85.79
N PRO A 178 54.60 -23.29 -86.42
CA PRO A 178 55.25 -24.49 -85.94
C PRO A 178 56.79 -24.41 -86.02
N GLN A 179 57.31 -23.42 -86.75
CA GLN A 179 58.75 -23.19 -86.92
C GLN A 179 59.37 -22.38 -85.78
N THR A 180 58.59 -21.85 -84.83
CA THR A 180 59.18 -21.06 -83.72
C THR A 180 59.83 -21.96 -82.68
N GLU A 181 59.26 -23.12 -82.33
CA GLU A 181 59.93 -24.07 -81.41
C GLU A 181 61.13 -24.76 -82.06
N ALA A 182 61.05 -25.15 -83.33
CA ALA A 182 62.21 -25.72 -84.04
C ALA A 182 63.35 -24.70 -84.27
N ALA A 183 63.02 -23.41 -84.38
CA ALA A 183 64.00 -22.33 -84.49
C ALA A 183 64.53 -21.89 -83.11
N GLU A 184 63.72 -21.93 -82.05
CA GLU A 184 64.15 -21.63 -80.67
C GLU A 184 64.99 -22.75 -80.07
N GLU A 185 64.70 -24.04 -80.30
CA GLU A 185 65.58 -25.15 -79.89
C GLU A 185 66.91 -25.13 -80.66
N ALA A 186 66.89 -24.78 -81.95
CA ALA A 186 68.11 -24.60 -82.75
C ALA A 186 68.92 -23.38 -82.27
N ALA A 187 68.27 -22.26 -81.94
CA ALA A 187 68.92 -21.05 -81.41
C ALA A 187 69.46 -21.23 -79.99
N ALA A 188 68.75 -21.99 -79.13
CA ALA A 188 69.21 -22.31 -77.77
C ALA A 188 70.44 -23.23 -77.80
N SER A 189 70.51 -24.21 -78.70
CA SER A 189 71.71 -25.06 -78.85
C SER A 189 72.90 -24.30 -79.46
N ALA A 190 72.65 -23.33 -80.34
CA ALA A 190 73.69 -22.48 -80.92
C ALA A 190 74.21 -21.43 -79.92
N GLY A 191 73.36 -20.91 -79.03
CA GLY A 191 73.73 -19.96 -77.98
C GLY A 191 74.65 -20.58 -76.92
N GLN A 192 74.42 -21.82 -76.52
CA GLN A 192 75.27 -22.52 -75.56
C GLN A 192 76.67 -22.87 -76.10
N ALA A 193 76.82 -23.06 -77.43
CA ALA A 193 78.12 -23.32 -78.05
C ALA A 193 78.99 -22.06 -78.18
N ALA A 194 78.39 -20.87 -78.22
CA ALA A 194 79.10 -19.59 -78.38
C ALA A 194 79.61 -18.99 -77.06
N GLU A 195 79.01 -19.35 -75.91
CA GLU A 195 79.40 -18.82 -74.59
C GLU A 195 80.56 -19.62 -73.93
N SER A 196 81.06 -20.66 -74.61
CA SER A 196 82.15 -21.53 -74.13
C SER A 196 83.56 -21.03 -74.48
N ALA A 197 83.72 -19.84 -75.06
CA ALA A 197 85.01 -19.38 -75.59
C ALA A 197 85.28 -17.88 -75.39
N GLU A 198 85.39 -17.42 -74.15
CA GLU A 198 86.39 -16.40 -73.74
C GLU A 198 86.37 -16.20 -72.21
N GLU A 199 87.31 -16.85 -71.51
CA GLU A 199 87.76 -16.47 -70.17
C GLU A 199 89.04 -15.61 -70.32
N PRO A 200 89.33 -14.63 -69.43
CA PRO A 200 89.77 -14.99 -68.09
C PRO A 200 89.35 -14.05 -66.92
N GLN A 201 89.13 -14.67 -65.76
CA GLN A 201 89.69 -14.41 -64.40
C GLN A 201 90.19 -12.97 -64.05
N ILE A 202 90.08 -12.35 -62.86
CA ILE A 202 89.97 -12.66 -61.41
C ILE A 202 89.43 -11.34 -60.75
N THR A 203 88.61 -11.24 -59.69
CA THR A 203 88.98 -11.10 -58.26
C THR A 203 87.80 -10.62 -57.40
N ASN A 204 87.65 -11.26 -56.23
CA ASN A 204 87.01 -10.86 -54.96
C ASN A 204 86.45 -9.43 -54.81
N ILE A 205 85.29 -9.29 -54.16
CA ILE A 205 85.15 -8.81 -52.76
C ILE A 205 83.70 -8.96 -52.27
N SER A 206 83.63 -9.28 -50.97
CA SER A 206 82.54 -9.60 -50.03
C SER A 206 81.26 -8.74 -49.98
N ALA A 207 80.22 -9.39 -49.42
CA ALA A 207 79.36 -9.00 -48.28
C ALA A 207 77.87 -9.13 -48.62
N SER A 208 77.09 -10.06 -48.02
CA SER A 208 76.41 -9.97 -46.69
C SER A 208 75.66 -8.63 -46.53
N ASP A 209 74.39 -8.51 -46.16
CA ASP A 209 73.55 -9.34 -45.30
C ASP A 209 72.06 -8.91 -45.41
N GLU A 210 71.21 -9.85 -45.03
CA GLU A 210 70.00 -9.75 -44.18
C GLU A 210 68.80 -8.86 -44.55
N ASP A 211 67.71 -9.59 -44.83
CA ASP A 211 66.40 -9.52 -44.17
C ASP A 211 66.13 -8.41 -43.15
N ALA A 212 64.95 -7.80 -43.30
CA ALA A 212 64.11 -7.47 -42.16
C ALA A 212 62.63 -7.44 -42.58
N GLN A 213 61.89 -8.43 -42.07
CA GLN A 213 60.45 -8.35 -41.80
C GLN A 213 60.21 -7.30 -40.72
N GLU A 214 59.06 -6.63 -40.76
CA GLU A 214 58.32 -6.30 -39.53
C GLU A 214 56.84 -5.99 -39.85
N GLU A 215 56.00 -6.70 -39.09
CA GLU A 215 54.58 -6.52 -38.66
C GLU A 215 53.55 -5.79 -39.55
#